data_AF-A0A2H6B0V1-F1
#
_entry.id   AF-A0A2H6B0V1-F1
#
_cell.length_a   1.000
_cell.length_b   1.000
_cell.length_c   1.000
_cell.angle_alpha   90.00
_cell.angle_beta   90.00
_cell.angle_gamma   90.00
#
_symmetry.space_group_name_H-M   'P 1'
#
loop_
_entity.id
_entity.type
_entity.pdbx_description
1 polymer ?
#
loop_
_entity_poly.entity_id
_entity_poly.type
_entity_poly.pdbx_seq_one_letter_code
_entity_poly.pdbx_strand_id
1 'polypeptide(L)' 'MLKTSKSKNDPSARGPAQQYKTYEGKKVKPTLYVGTAVGHGRYIAAQDESGKLIYGADGRPIPYRDI' A
#
# COMPACT_ATOMS: atom_id res chain seq x y z
N MET A 1 7.83 -12.74 34.76
CA MET A 1 6.50 -13.22 34.38
C MET A 1 6.08 -12.56 33.07
N LEU A 2 6.35 -13.18 31.92
CA LEU A 2 5.94 -12.65 30.61
C LEU A 2 4.44 -12.94 30.43
N LYS A 3 3.60 -11.90 30.51
CA LYS A 3 2.15 -12.00 30.23
C LYS A 3 1.95 -12.17 28.72
N THR A 4 2.09 -13.39 28.21
CA THR A 4 1.79 -13.73 26.81
C THR A 4 0.34 -14.16 26.68
N SER A 5 -0.59 -13.20 26.75
CA SER A 5 -2.01 -13.42 26.43
C SER A 5 -2.52 -12.42 25.39
N LYS A 6 -1.64 -11.96 24.49
CA LYS A 6 -2.07 -11.30 23.27
C LYS A 6 -1.96 -12.27 22.11
N SER A 7 -3.09 -12.52 21.45
CA SER A 7 -3.16 -13.31 20.23
C SER A 7 -2.12 -12.79 19.24
N LYS A 8 -1.38 -13.70 18.58
CA LYS A 8 -0.48 -13.34 17.45
C LYS A 8 -1.23 -12.63 16.32
N ASN A 9 -2.57 -12.68 16.34
CA ASN A 9 -3.43 -12.03 15.37
C ASN A 9 -4.14 -10.78 15.90
N ASP A 10 -3.71 -10.22 17.05
CA ASP A 10 -4.26 -8.96 17.57
C ASP A 10 -3.94 -7.78 16.61
N PRO A 11 -4.95 -7.18 15.94
CA PRO A 11 -4.73 -6.07 15.03
C PRO A 11 -4.20 -4.81 15.74
N SER A 12 -4.51 -4.64 17.03
CA SER A 12 -4.09 -3.49 17.85
C SER A 12 -2.62 -3.54 18.26
N ALA A 13 -2.00 -4.71 18.20
CA ALA A 13 -0.57 -4.90 18.48
C ALA A 13 0.29 -4.68 17.22
N ARG A 14 -0.32 -4.47 16.05
CA ARG A 14 0.40 -4.20 14.80
C ARG A 14 0.87 -2.75 14.85
N GLY A 15 2.18 -2.56 14.71
CA GLY A 15 2.83 -1.26 14.80
C GLY A 15 2.34 -0.23 13.75
N PRO A 16 2.86 1.01 13.80
CA PRO A 16 2.43 2.12 12.94
C PRO A 16 2.55 1.85 11.43
N ALA A 17 3.25 0.80 11.02
CA ALA A 17 3.31 0.33 9.63
C ALA A 17 1.94 -0.13 9.04
N GLN A 18 0.92 -0.34 9.89
CA GLN A 18 -0.45 -0.63 9.45
C GLN A 18 -1.23 0.66 9.07
N GLN A 19 -0.72 1.85 9.38
CA GLN A 19 -1.42 3.09 9.02
C GLN A 19 -1.51 3.20 7.50
N TYR A 20 -2.74 3.29 6.99
CA TYR A 20 -2.98 3.53 5.58
C TYR A 20 -2.28 4.83 5.19
N LYS A 21 -1.36 4.74 4.24
CA LYS A 21 -0.81 5.94 3.62
C LYS A 21 -1.96 6.72 3.00
N THR A 22 -1.85 8.04 3.03
CA THR A 22 -2.80 8.93 2.37
C THR A 22 -2.09 9.65 1.26
N TYR A 23 -2.71 9.70 0.09
CA TYR A 23 -2.23 10.43 -1.07
C TYR A 23 -3.35 11.37 -1.51
N GLU A 24 -3.07 12.67 -1.57
CA GLU A 24 -4.05 13.71 -1.91
C GLU A 24 -5.35 13.63 -1.06
N GLY A 25 -5.21 13.32 0.24
CA GLY A 25 -6.34 13.19 1.16
C GLY A 25 -7.15 11.89 1.00
N LYS A 26 -6.80 11.02 0.05
CA LYS A 26 -7.42 9.71 -0.14
C LYS A 26 -6.57 8.62 0.49
N LYS A 27 -7.21 7.64 1.13
CA LYS A 27 -6.52 6.45 1.62
C LYS A 27 -6.04 5.61 0.44
N VAL A 28 -4.80 5.15 0.52
CA VAL A 28 -4.21 4.30 -0.49
C VAL A 28 -3.88 2.91 0.04
N LYS A 29 -4.03 1.92 -0.82
CA LYS A 29 -3.69 0.52 -0.56
C LYS A 29 -2.52 0.10 -1.43
N PRO A 30 -1.57 -0.70 -0.90
CA PRO A 30 -0.54 -1.31 -1.72
C PRO A 30 -1.15 -2.41 -2.58
N THR A 31 -0.94 -2.33 -3.90
CA THR A 31 -1.39 -3.34 -4.87
C THR A 31 -0.26 -3.69 -5.84
N LEU A 32 -0.18 -4.96 -6.24
CA LEU A 32 0.79 -5.41 -7.23
C LEU A 32 0.43 -4.83 -8.62
N TYR A 33 1.32 -4.02 -9.18
CA TYR A 33 1.23 -3.58 -10.56
C TYR A 33 2.13 -4.45 -11.45
N VAL A 34 1.56 -4.91 -12.57
CA VAL A 34 2.24 -5.74 -13.56
C VAL A 34 2.22 -5.02 -14.90
N GLY A 35 3.20 -4.16 -15.13
CA GLY A 35 3.37 -3.38 -16.35
C GLY A 35 4.39 -3.97 -17.32
N THR A 36 4.71 -5.27 -17.21
CA THR A 36 5.69 -5.93 -18.07
C THR A 36 5.35 -5.82 -19.56
N ALA A 37 4.06 -5.87 -19.91
CA ALA A 37 3.59 -5.73 -21.30
C ALA A 37 3.80 -4.31 -21.88
N VAL A 38 3.91 -3.29 -21.02
CA VAL A 38 4.09 -1.88 -21.40
C VAL A 38 5.50 -1.35 -21.07
N GLY A 39 6.44 -2.23 -20.70
CA GLY A 39 7.82 -1.84 -20.38
C GLY A 39 8.03 -1.16 -19.02
N HIS A 40 7.01 -1.13 -18.16
CA HIS A 40 7.09 -0.48 -16.83
C HIS A 40 7.61 -1.40 -15.72
N GLY A 41 7.73 -2.71 -15.98
CA GLY A 41 8.15 -3.70 -14.99
C GLY A 41 7.08 -4.07 -13.96
N ARG A 42 7.50 -4.70 -12.86
CA ARG A 42 6.62 -5.13 -11.75
C ARG A 42 7.03 -4.44 -10.46
N TYR A 43 6.08 -3.79 -9.79
CA TYR A 43 6.32 -3.13 -8.50
C TYR A 43 5.01 -3.02 -7.70
N ILE A 44 5.12 -2.61 -6.43
CA ILE A 44 3.96 -2.32 -5.60
C ILE A 44 3.52 -0.88 -5.88
N ALA A 45 2.38 -0.72 -6.53
CA ALA A 45 1.77 0.55 -6.81
C ALA A 45 0.72 0.91 -5.76
N ALA A 46 0.33 2.18 -5.76
CA ALA A 46 -0.76 2.67 -4.93
C ALA A 46 -2.11 2.57 -5.64
N GLN A 47 -3.10 2.08 -4.89
CA GLN A 47 -4.47 1.95 -5.32
C GLN A 47 -5.39 2.78 -4.42
N ASP A 48 -6.37 3.46 -4.99
CA ASP A 48 -7.40 4.17 -4.23
C ASP A 48 -8.39 3.19 -3.56
N GLU A 49 -9.31 3.72 -2.74
CA GLU A 49 -10.35 2.90 -2.12
C GLU A 49 -11.32 2.27 -3.11
N SER A 50 -11.45 2.85 -4.31
CA SER A 50 -12.32 2.37 -5.39
C SER A 50 -11.70 1.25 -6.22
N GLY A 51 -10.42 0.91 -5.98
CA GLY A 51 -9.71 -0.12 -6.72
C GLY A 51 -8.99 0.39 -7.97
N LYS A 52 -8.95 1.69 -8.23
CA LYS A 52 -8.18 2.28 -9.33
C LYS A 52 -6.75 2.56 -8.90
N LEU A 53 -5.81 2.38 -9.83
CA LEU A 53 -4.41 2.77 -9.62
C LEU A 53 -4.31 4.30 -9.64
N ILE A 54 -3.44 4.83 -8.77
CA ILE A 54 -3.11 6.25 -8.75
C ILE A 54 -1.93 6.45 -9.68
N TYR A 55 -2.09 7.34 -10.66
CA TYR A 55 -1.08 7.63 -11.65
C TYR A 55 -0.37 8.94 -11.32
N GLY A 56 0.94 8.97 -11.51
CA GLY A 56 1.76 10.17 -11.45
C GLY A 56 1.65 10.99 -12.74
N ALA A 57 2.29 12.16 -12.74
CA ALA A 57 2.34 13.05 -13.90
C ALA A 57 3.05 12.43 -15.13
N ASP A 58 3.87 11.41 -14.91
CA ASP A 58 4.56 10.64 -15.95
C ASP A 58 3.68 9.58 -16.63
N GLY A 59 2.40 9.48 -16.25
CA GLY A 59 1.47 8.49 -16.76
C GLY A 59 1.73 7.08 -16.23
N ARG A 60 2.54 6.92 -15.17
CA ARG A 60 2.81 5.63 -14.52
C ARG A 60 2.13 5.54 -13.16
N PRO A 61 1.71 4.35 -12.72
CA PRO A 61 1.23 4.17 -11.36
C PRO A 61 2.29 4.57 -10.33
N ILE A 62 1.89 5.34 -9.30
CA ILE A 62 2.81 5.78 -8.25
C ILE A 62 3.22 4.56 -7.41
N PRO A 63 4.53 4.33 -7.22
CA PRO A 63 5.00 3.28 -6.31
C PRO A 63 4.53 3.55 -4.87
N TYR A 64 3.95 2.57 -4.20
CA TYR A 64 3.44 2.72 -2.83
C TYR A 64 4.54 3.10 -1.82
N ARG A 65 5.79 2.77 -2.13
CA ARG A 65 6.96 3.18 -1.32
C ARG A 65 7.17 4.69 -1.34
N ASP A 66 6.84 5.34 -2.45
CA ASP A 66 7.18 6.74 -2.72
C ASP A 66 6.02 7.71 -2.40
N ILE A 67 4.90 7.17 -1.88
CA ILE A 67 3.82 7.90 -1.19
C ILE A 67 4.23 8.17 0.25
#